data_AF-A0A955FPT2-F1
#
_entry.id   AF-A0A955FPT2-F1
#
_cell.length_a   1.000
_cell.length_b   1.000
_cell.length_c   1.000
_cell.angle_alpha   90.00
_cell.angle_beta   90.00
_cell.angle_gamma   90.00
#
_symmetry.space_group_name_H-M   'P 1'
#
loop_
_entity.id
_entity.type
_entity.pdbx_description
1 polymer ?
#
loop_
_entity_poly.entity_id
_entity_poly.type
_entity_poly.pdbx_seq_one_letter_code
_entity_poly.pdbx_strand_id
1 'polypeptide(L)'
;MNPKKVVRRIVPKQGVKLAEESYRRGRLLVTQARYRFPARDLRIIAVTGTNGKTTTAMFINAMLKSAGYRTAMLTTAVYEMDGVPRINHNHRTVPVTGELFAFFYEARKKQVDFVVMEATSQALHQHKLRGLPIEVAVMTNLTQDHLDYHGTMRNYALAKSRLFSRYMNPNYVVLNRDDEWYEFFAKRSVGVVSTYGQSKQSDVRIAGVKQSMDGSSFSLQLDSHKQAASIQLPGLFNVYNAAAAAGVGQWLGLSGSQIVKGLKQLELIPGRMEPIEE
;
A
#
# COMPACT_ATOMS: atom_id res chain seq x y z
N MET A 1 35.97 -25.41 6.50
CA MET A 1 34.92 -25.87 5.57
C MET A 1 33.61 -25.18 5.94
N ASN A 2 33.04 -24.31 5.08
CA ASN A 2 31.88 -23.48 5.44
C ASN A 2 30.61 -24.35 5.63
N PRO A 3 30.05 -24.48 6.84
CA PRO A 3 28.91 -25.37 7.11
C PRO A 3 27.69 -25.05 6.23
N LYS A 4 27.53 -23.78 5.81
CA LYS A 4 26.46 -23.37 4.89
C LYS A 4 26.61 -23.95 3.47
N LYS A 5 27.84 -24.23 3.02
CA LYS A 5 28.10 -24.82 1.68
C LYS A 5 27.82 -26.32 1.65
N VAL A 6 28.03 -27.03 2.76
CA VAL A 6 27.79 -28.48 2.86
C VAL A 6 26.30 -28.79 2.96
N VAL A 7 25.55 -28.05 3.78
CA VAL A 7 24.09 -28.23 3.93
C VAL A 7 23.34 -28.00 2.61
N ARG A 8 23.78 -27.04 1.78
CA ARG A 8 23.19 -26.76 0.46
C ARG A 8 23.45 -27.84 -0.61
N ARG A 9 24.43 -28.73 -0.41
CA ARG A 9 24.73 -29.85 -1.32
C ARG A 9 23.94 -31.12 -1.00
N ILE A 10 23.51 -31.29 0.25
CA ILE A 10 22.89 -32.53 0.74
C ILE A 10 21.35 -32.40 0.79
N VAL A 11 20.83 -31.21 1.07
CA VAL A 11 19.38 -30.99 1.16
C VAL A 11 18.83 -30.61 -0.21
N PRO A 12 17.80 -31.30 -0.74
CA PRO A 12 17.13 -30.92 -1.97
C PRO A 12 16.71 -29.45 -1.94
N LYS A 13 16.82 -28.73 -3.07
CA LYS A 13 16.47 -27.30 -3.15
C LYS A 13 15.08 -26.98 -2.57
N GLN A 14 14.13 -27.91 -2.72
CA GLN A 14 12.79 -27.82 -2.13
C GLN A 14 12.80 -27.88 -0.61
N GLY A 15 13.60 -28.78 0.00
CA GLY A 15 13.74 -28.90 1.44
C GLY A 15 14.39 -27.67 2.09
N VAL A 16 15.40 -27.09 1.43
CA VAL A 16 16.00 -25.82 1.89
C VAL A 16 14.97 -24.69 1.86
N LYS A 17 14.20 -24.58 0.78
CA LYS A 17 13.15 -23.56 0.64
C LYS A 17 12.07 -23.69 1.71
N LEU A 18 11.60 -24.91 1.98
CA LEU A 18 10.61 -25.20 3.02
C LEU A 18 11.14 -24.82 4.42
N ALA A 19 12.39 -25.15 4.72
CA ALA A 19 13.02 -24.78 5.99
C ALA A 19 13.14 -23.25 6.13
N GLU A 20 13.57 -22.53 5.08
CA GLU A 20 13.64 -21.08 5.09
C GLU A 20 12.26 -20.41 5.26
N GLU A 21 11.23 -20.89 4.57
CA GLU A 21 9.86 -20.39 4.72
C GLU A 21 9.33 -20.62 6.14
N SER A 22 9.55 -21.81 6.70
CA SER A 22 9.13 -22.15 8.05
C SER A 22 9.84 -21.29 9.09
N TYR A 23 11.15 -21.06 8.93
CA TYR A 23 11.92 -20.16 9.79
C TYR A 23 11.39 -18.71 9.74
N ARG A 24 11.11 -18.18 8.54
CA ARG A 24 10.56 -16.81 8.39
C ARG A 24 9.21 -16.67 9.08
N ARG A 25 8.31 -17.66 8.92
CA ARG A 25 7.00 -17.67 9.58
C ARG A 25 7.13 -17.81 11.10
N GLY A 26 8.00 -18.70 11.58
CA GLY A 26 8.26 -18.88 13.01
C GLY A 26 8.83 -17.62 13.67
N ARG A 27 9.87 -17.01 13.09
CA ARG A 27 10.46 -15.75 13.58
C ARG A 27 9.43 -14.62 13.64
N LEU A 28 8.55 -14.53 12.65
CA LEU A 28 7.48 -13.55 12.63
C LEU A 28 6.53 -13.73 13.82
N LEU A 29 6.06 -14.95 14.06
CA LEU A 29 5.17 -15.26 15.18
C LEU A 29 5.81 -14.96 16.53
N VAL A 30 7.08 -15.34 16.72
CA VAL A 30 7.82 -15.04 17.97
C VAL A 30 7.96 -13.53 18.17
N THR A 31 8.24 -12.78 17.11
CA THR A 31 8.36 -11.31 17.19
C THR A 31 7.01 -10.67 17.51
N GLN A 32 5.93 -11.14 16.87
CA GLN A 32 4.57 -10.70 17.19
C GLN A 32 4.23 -10.96 18.66
N ALA A 33 4.51 -12.16 19.16
CA ALA A 33 4.26 -12.53 20.55
C ALA A 33 5.05 -11.67 21.54
N ARG A 34 6.32 -11.35 21.23
CA ARG A 34 7.17 -10.44 22.04
C ARG A 34 6.53 -9.05 22.23
N TYR A 35 5.86 -8.53 21.21
CA TYR A 35 5.13 -7.26 21.26
C TYR A 35 3.63 -7.43 21.60
N ARG A 36 3.20 -8.61 22.05
CA ARG A 36 1.80 -8.94 22.38
C ARG A 36 0.81 -8.71 21.23
N PHE A 37 1.24 -9.04 20.01
CA PHE A 37 0.48 -8.88 18.76
C PHE A 37 -0.05 -7.46 18.57
N PRO A 38 0.84 -6.45 18.48
CA PRO A 38 0.48 -5.04 18.61
C PRO A 38 -0.40 -4.53 17.47
N ALA A 39 -0.42 -5.25 16.35
CA ALA A 39 -1.23 -4.90 15.18
C ALA A 39 -2.69 -5.36 15.27
N ARG A 40 -3.06 -6.27 16.20
CA ARG A 40 -4.40 -6.92 16.21
C ARG A 40 -5.57 -5.95 16.27
N ASP A 41 -5.40 -4.83 16.98
CA ASP A 41 -6.45 -3.83 17.17
C ASP A 41 -6.25 -2.60 16.27
N LEU A 42 -5.30 -2.67 15.32
CA LEU A 42 -5.05 -1.60 14.36
C LEU A 42 -5.84 -1.84 13.08
N ARG A 43 -6.27 -0.74 12.47
CA ARG A 43 -6.88 -0.71 11.15
C ARG A 43 -5.81 -0.39 10.12
N ILE A 44 -5.39 -1.37 9.32
CA ILE A 44 -4.25 -1.22 8.41
C ILE A 44 -4.73 -1.06 6.96
N ILE A 45 -4.29 0.01 6.31
CA ILE A 45 -4.45 0.27 4.89
C ILE A 45 -3.10 0.03 4.21
N ALA A 46 -3.04 -0.94 3.31
CA ALA A 46 -1.80 -1.38 2.68
C ALA A 46 -1.83 -1.17 1.16
N VAL A 47 -0.81 -0.50 0.63
CA VAL A 47 -0.68 -0.17 -0.80
C VAL A 47 0.43 -0.98 -1.45
N THR A 48 0.13 -1.67 -2.55
CA THR A 48 1.12 -2.34 -3.40
C THR A 48 0.95 -1.96 -4.87
N GLY A 49 1.94 -2.37 -5.67
CA GLY A 49 2.05 -2.10 -7.09
C GLY A 49 3.48 -1.78 -7.50
N THR A 50 3.74 -1.61 -8.79
CA THR A 50 5.07 -1.27 -9.30
C THR A 50 5.36 0.19 -8.98
N ASN A 51 4.53 1.11 -9.45
CA ASN A 51 4.68 2.56 -9.24
C ASN A 51 3.54 3.16 -8.42
N GLY A 52 3.75 4.33 -7.82
CA GLY A 52 2.69 5.08 -7.13
C GLY A 52 2.38 4.66 -5.68
N LYS A 53 2.99 3.59 -5.15
CA LYS A 53 2.74 3.11 -3.78
C LYS A 53 2.87 4.22 -2.73
N THR A 54 4.00 4.91 -2.70
CA THR A 54 4.28 6.02 -1.77
C THR A 54 3.27 7.16 -1.98
N THR A 55 3.04 7.58 -3.22
CA THR A 55 2.12 8.67 -3.55
C THR A 55 0.68 8.37 -3.12
N THR A 56 0.16 7.18 -3.47
CA THR A 56 -1.17 6.74 -3.05
C THR A 56 -1.27 6.65 -1.52
N ALA A 57 -0.25 6.10 -0.83
CA ALA A 57 -0.22 6.07 0.63
C ALA A 57 -0.27 7.48 1.24
N MET A 58 0.45 8.44 0.64
CA MET A 58 0.42 9.84 1.08
C MET A 58 -0.93 10.52 0.83
N PHE A 59 -1.57 10.27 -0.33
CA PHE A 59 -2.94 10.75 -0.58
C PHE A 59 -3.93 10.18 0.43
N ILE A 60 -3.86 8.88 0.73
CA ILE A 60 -4.69 8.24 1.75
C ILE A 60 -4.44 8.91 3.11
N ASN A 61 -3.18 9.09 3.50
CA ASN A 61 -2.81 9.70 4.77
C ASN A 61 -3.32 11.15 4.89
N ALA A 62 -3.11 11.98 3.86
CA ALA A 62 -3.58 13.36 3.82
C ALA A 62 -5.12 13.43 3.87
N MET A 63 -5.81 12.54 3.14
CA MET A 63 -7.26 12.45 3.13
C MET A 63 -7.82 12.08 4.51
N LEU A 64 -7.25 11.07 5.18
CA LEU A 64 -7.68 10.64 6.51
C LEU A 64 -7.43 11.73 7.56
N LYS A 65 -6.26 12.38 7.55
CA LYS A 65 -5.97 13.51 8.45
C LYS A 65 -6.93 14.67 8.23
N SER A 66 -7.23 15.01 6.97
CA SER A 66 -8.19 16.06 6.64
C SER A 66 -9.61 15.76 7.11
N ALA A 67 -9.95 14.46 7.20
CA ALA A 67 -11.22 13.98 7.75
C ALA A 67 -11.22 13.87 9.29
N GLY A 68 -10.13 14.21 9.97
CA GLY A 68 -10.02 14.23 11.44
C GLY A 68 -9.53 12.92 12.08
N TYR A 69 -9.07 11.95 11.29
CA TYR A 69 -8.50 10.71 11.83
C TYR A 69 -7.03 10.90 12.22
N ARG A 70 -6.65 10.26 13.33
CA ARG A 70 -5.24 10.10 13.73
C ARG A 70 -4.62 8.98 12.92
N THR A 71 -3.51 9.25 12.26
CA THR A 71 -2.84 8.29 11.39
C THR A 71 -1.40 8.05 11.81
N ALA A 72 -0.92 6.85 11.50
CA ALA A 72 0.51 6.57 11.40
C ALA A 72 0.82 6.08 9.97
N MET A 73 1.95 6.50 9.42
CA MET A 73 2.32 6.18 8.05
C MET A 73 3.71 5.53 7.99
N LEU A 74 3.82 4.44 7.25
CA LEU A 74 5.07 3.70 7.04
C LEU A 74 5.31 3.48 5.55
N THR A 75 6.14 4.35 4.97
CA THR A 75 6.51 4.29 3.54
C THR A 75 8.02 4.40 3.36
N THR A 76 8.48 4.26 2.12
CA THR A 76 9.90 4.46 1.77
C THR A 76 10.38 5.87 2.10
N ALA A 77 9.57 6.88 1.74
CA ALA A 77 9.94 8.29 1.85
C ALA A 77 9.58 8.90 3.21
N VAL A 78 8.49 8.42 3.83
CA VAL A 78 7.92 9.06 5.01
C VAL A 78 7.61 8.03 6.08
N TYR A 79 8.11 8.32 7.28
CA TYR A 79 7.70 7.71 8.53
C TYR A 79 6.92 8.77 9.31
N GLU A 80 5.68 8.49 9.67
CA GLU A 80 4.83 9.44 10.41
C GLU A 80 4.14 8.71 11.55
N MET A 81 4.06 9.35 12.71
CA MET A 81 3.37 8.81 13.88
C MET A 81 2.50 9.90 14.48
N ASP A 82 1.18 9.68 14.49
CA ASP A 82 0.20 10.62 15.05
C ASP A 82 0.31 12.01 14.40
N GLY A 83 0.41 12.03 13.07
CA GLY A 83 0.58 13.26 12.29
C GLY A 83 1.98 13.88 12.31
N VAL A 84 2.90 13.38 13.15
CA VAL A 84 4.27 13.92 13.29
C VAL A 84 5.26 13.15 12.41
N PRO A 85 5.89 13.80 11.41
CA PRO A 85 6.94 13.19 10.60
C PRO A 85 8.15 12.78 11.45
N ARG A 86 8.80 11.69 11.06
CA ARG A 86 10.04 11.19 11.65
C ARG A 86 11.02 10.81 10.54
N ILE A 87 12.30 10.91 10.86
CA ILE A 87 13.36 10.46 9.95
C ILE A 87 13.32 8.94 9.84
N ASN A 88 13.17 8.43 8.62
CA ASN A 88 13.33 7.01 8.34
C ASN A 88 14.82 6.66 8.21
N HIS A 89 15.48 6.38 9.34
CA HIS A 89 16.90 5.99 9.34
C HIS A 89 17.18 4.66 8.62
N ASN A 90 16.15 3.90 8.23
CA ASN A 90 16.30 2.52 7.77
C ASN A 90 16.46 2.38 6.25
N HIS A 91 16.27 3.46 5.47
CA HIS A 91 16.36 3.51 4.00
C HIS A 91 15.66 2.33 3.28
N ARG A 92 14.63 1.74 3.90
CA ARG A 92 13.92 0.55 3.44
C ARG A 92 12.42 0.83 3.45
N THR A 93 11.74 0.45 2.37
CA THR A 93 10.28 0.57 2.25
C THR A 93 9.51 -0.19 3.33
N VAL A 94 10.02 -1.38 3.70
CA VAL A 94 9.49 -2.16 4.82
C VAL A 94 10.64 -2.45 5.78
N PRO A 95 10.57 -1.99 7.03
CA PRO A 95 11.64 -2.14 7.99
C PRO A 95 11.88 -3.62 8.37
N VAL A 96 12.88 -3.89 9.19
CA VAL A 96 13.04 -5.25 9.71
C VAL A 96 11.86 -5.59 10.63
N THR A 97 11.57 -6.88 10.79
CA THR A 97 10.41 -7.35 11.53
C THR A 97 10.30 -6.74 12.94
N GLY A 98 11.41 -6.58 13.65
CA GLY A 98 11.41 -5.98 14.99
C GLY A 98 10.95 -4.52 15.01
N GLU A 99 11.49 -3.69 14.11
CA GLU A 99 11.11 -2.28 13.94
C GLU A 99 9.66 -2.13 13.48
N LEU A 100 9.20 -3.00 12.57
CA LEU A 100 7.81 -3.02 12.12
C LEU A 100 6.83 -3.22 13.28
N PHE A 101 7.11 -4.17 14.18
CA PHE A 101 6.24 -4.41 15.33
C PHE A 101 6.42 -3.36 16.44
N ALA A 102 7.59 -2.75 16.57
CA ALA A 102 7.78 -1.59 17.44
C ALA A 102 6.93 -0.39 16.96
N PHE A 103 6.89 -0.15 15.64
CA PHE A 103 6.02 0.86 15.03
C PHE A 103 4.55 0.61 15.35
N PHE A 104 4.05 -0.61 15.13
CA PHE A 104 2.67 -0.96 15.46
C PHE A 104 2.39 -0.83 16.96
N TYR A 105 3.35 -1.18 17.81
CA TYR A 105 3.21 -1.01 19.26
C TYR A 105 3.07 0.48 19.64
N GLU A 106 3.88 1.36 19.05
CA GLU A 106 3.76 2.81 19.25
C GLU A 106 2.44 3.37 18.71
N ALA A 107 2.05 2.97 17.50
CA ALA A 107 0.78 3.37 16.87
C ALA A 107 -0.41 3.00 17.76
N ARG A 108 -0.42 1.78 18.32
CA ARG A 108 -1.43 1.34 19.28
C ARG A 108 -1.41 2.16 20.55
N LYS A 109 -0.22 2.42 21.13
CA LYS A 109 -0.06 3.24 22.34
C LYS A 109 -0.58 4.67 22.14
N LYS A 110 -0.40 5.21 20.94
CA LYS A 110 -0.91 6.53 20.53
C LYS A 110 -2.38 6.52 20.13
N GLN A 111 -3.02 5.34 20.11
CA GLN A 111 -4.41 5.15 19.73
C GLN A 111 -4.72 5.75 18.35
N VAL A 112 -3.82 5.54 17.38
CA VAL A 112 -4.10 5.98 16.01
C VAL A 112 -5.29 5.21 15.45
N ASP A 113 -6.12 5.89 14.66
CA ASP A 113 -7.30 5.30 14.05
C ASP A 113 -6.92 4.41 12.86
N PHE A 114 -5.90 4.81 12.10
CA PHE A 114 -5.42 4.06 10.93
C PHE A 114 -3.90 4.01 10.84
N VAL A 115 -3.40 2.90 10.31
CA VAL A 115 -2.03 2.78 9.82
C VAL A 115 -2.05 2.67 8.30
N VAL A 116 -1.35 3.58 7.62
CA VAL A 116 -1.17 3.54 6.16
C VAL A 116 0.23 3.06 5.84
N MET A 117 0.40 2.02 5.02
CA MET A 117 1.73 1.47 4.74
C MET A 117 1.92 0.94 3.32
N GLU A 118 3.18 0.94 2.87
CA GLU A 118 3.58 0.24 1.65
C GLU A 118 3.77 -1.27 1.88
N ALA A 119 3.21 -2.09 0.98
CA ALA A 119 3.39 -3.53 0.96
C ALA A 119 4.18 -3.96 -0.29
N THR A 120 5.50 -4.02 -0.20
CA THR A 120 6.34 -4.42 -1.36
C THR A 120 6.13 -5.89 -1.73
N SER A 121 6.36 -6.22 -3.01
CA SER A 121 6.31 -7.60 -3.48
C SER A 121 7.29 -8.49 -2.72
N GLN A 122 8.47 -7.99 -2.38
CA GLN A 122 9.46 -8.70 -1.60
C GLN A 122 8.96 -8.94 -0.17
N ALA A 123 8.36 -7.95 0.50
CA ALA A 123 7.83 -8.14 1.86
C ALA A 123 6.69 -9.16 1.90
N LEU A 124 5.80 -9.13 0.91
CA LEU A 124 4.73 -10.11 0.73
C LEU A 124 5.28 -11.51 0.41
N HIS A 125 6.27 -11.60 -0.47
CA HIS A 125 6.93 -12.85 -0.81
C HIS A 125 7.68 -13.47 0.39
N GLN A 126 8.33 -12.63 1.20
CA GLN A 126 9.09 -13.04 2.38
C GLN A 126 8.23 -13.28 3.63
N HIS A 127 6.91 -13.20 3.50
CA HIS A 127 5.95 -13.37 4.60
C HIS A 127 6.06 -12.34 5.73
N LYS A 128 6.74 -11.21 5.52
CA LYS A 128 6.97 -10.19 6.58
C LYS A 128 5.68 -9.59 7.15
N LEU A 129 4.64 -9.53 6.32
CA LEU A 129 3.37 -8.88 6.65
C LEU A 129 2.29 -9.88 7.09
N ARG A 130 2.59 -11.17 7.21
CA ARG A 130 1.57 -12.21 7.45
C ARG A 130 0.85 -11.98 8.79
N GLY A 131 -0.47 -12.04 8.76
CA GLY A 131 -1.32 -11.94 9.96
C GLY A 131 -1.61 -10.52 10.42
N LEU A 132 -1.17 -9.50 9.68
CA LEU A 132 -1.63 -8.13 9.90
C LEU A 132 -3.12 -8.02 9.52
N PRO A 133 -3.97 -7.36 10.33
CA PRO A 133 -5.38 -7.12 10.02
C PRO A 133 -5.50 -6.03 8.97
N ILE A 134 -5.43 -6.42 7.69
CA ILE A 134 -5.59 -5.49 6.58
C ILE A 134 -7.07 -5.13 6.48
N GLU A 135 -7.40 -3.86 6.69
CA GLU A 135 -8.75 -3.38 6.43
C GLU A 135 -8.94 -3.09 4.95
N VAL A 136 -8.01 -2.35 4.35
CA VAL A 136 -8.06 -1.99 2.93
C VAL A 136 -6.75 -2.34 2.24
N ALA A 137 -6.84 -3.09 1.15
CA ALA A 137 -5.71 -3.41 0.28
C ALA A 137 -5.84 -2.67 -1.05
N VAL A 138 -4.80 -1.95 -1.47
CA VAL A 138 -4.82 -1.14 -2.69
C VAL A 138 -3.78 -1.65 -3.69
N MET A 139 -4.19 -1.84 -4.94
CA MET A 139 -3.32 -2.16 -6.08
C MET A 139 -3.21 -0.95 -7.01
N THR A 140 -2.00 -0.41 -7.19
CA THR A 140 -1.81 0.75 -8.08
C THR A 140 -1.68 0.37 -9.56
N ASN A 141 -0.66 -0.40 -9.90
CA ASN A 141 -0.39 -0.91 -11.25
C ASN A 141 0.65 -2.04 -11.21
N LEU A 142 0.74 -2.83 -12.28
CA LEU A 142 1.80 -3.82 -12.47
C LEU A 142 2.50 -3.67 -13.83
N THR A 143 3.69 -3.08 -13.81
CA THR A 143 4.62 -3.06 -14.94
C THR A 143 5.91 -3.83 -14.62
N GLN A 144 6.75 -4.08 -15.63
CA GLN A 144 8.01 -4.81 -15.49
C GLN A 144 8.98 -4.13 -14.53
N ASP A 145 9.28 -4.81 -13.43
CA ASP A 145 10.24 -4.41 -12.40
C ASP A 145 10.62 -5.63 -11.54
N HIS A 146 11.75 -5.57 -10.83
CA HIS A 146 12.21 -6.59 -9.89
C HIS A 146 12.28 -8.03 -10.43
N LEU A 147 12.52 -8.22 -11.73
CA LEU A 147 12.62 -9.56 -12.34
C LEU A 147 13.93 -10.28 -12.00
N ASP A 148 14.96 -9.54 -11.60
CA ASP A 148 16.17 -10.07 -10.96
C ASP A 148 15.83 -10.89 -9.70
N TYR A 149 14.80 -10.48 -8.96
CA TYR A 149 14.32 -11.16 -7.76
C TYR A 149 13.23 -12.20 -8.06
N HIS A 150 12.21 -11.85 -8.85
CA HIS A 150 11.02 -12.69 -9.06
C HIS A 150 11.14 -13.66 -10.24
N GLY A 151 12.09 -13.42 -11.15
CA GLY A 151 12.33 -14.19 -12.37
C GLY A 151 11.32 -13.93 -13.49
N THR A 152 10.02 -13.94 -13.18
CA THR A 152 8.95 -13.73 -14.19
C THR A 152 7.91 -12.73 -13.71
N MET A 153 7.24 -12.06 -14.66
CA MET A 153 6.11 -11.17 -14.36
C MET A 153 4.99 -11.88 -13.60
N ARG A 154 4.71 -13.15 -13.95
CA ARG A 154 3.70 -13.94 -13.25
C ARG A 154 4.08 -14.18 -11.78
N ASN A 155 5.35 -14.48 -11.48
CA ASN A 155 5.81 -14.63 -10.09
C ASN A 155 5.72 -13.30 -9.33
N TYR A 156 6.06 -12.19 -9.97
CA TYR A 156 5.94 -10.86 -9.40
C TYR A 156 4.47 -10.50 -9.09
N ALA A 157 3.55 -10.78 -10.01
CA ALA A 157 2.11 -10.63 -9.83
C ALA A 157 1.59 -11.54 -8.69
N LEU A 158 2.01 -12.81 -8.66
CA LEU A 158 1.65 -13.75 -7.59
C LEU A 158 2.11 -13.24 -6.22
N ALA A 159 3.33 -12.69 -6.11
CA ALA A 159 3.83 -12.12 -4.87
C ALA A 159 2.94 -10.97 -4.37
N LYS A 160 2.54 -10.03 -5.24
CA LYS A 160 1.62 -8.95 -4.87
C LYS A 160 0.21 -9.45 -4.54
N SER A 161 -0.29 -10.46 -5.26
CA SER A 161 -1.64 -11.02 -5.06
C SER A 161 -1.88 -11.58 -3.66
N ARG A 162 -0.81 -11.89 -2.92
CA ARG A 162 -0.89 -12.26 -1.51
C ARG A 162 -1.60 -11.21 -0.67
N LEU A 163 -1.47 -9.93 -1.00
CA LEU A 163 -2.13 -8.84 -0.28
C LEU A 163 -3.67 -8.90 -0.39
N PHE A 164 -4.18 -9.36 -1.53
CA PHE A 164 -5.62 -9.34 -1.83
C PHE A 164 -6.32 -10.67 -1.53
N SER A 165 -5.56 -11.76 -1.40
CA SER A 165 -6.09 -13.11 -1.19
C SER A 165 -6.33 -13.45 0.28
N ARG A 166 -6.91 -14.63 0.55
CA ARG A 166 -7.04 -15.24 1.89
C ARG A 166 -5.72 -15.29 2.70
N TYR A 167 -4.58 -15.12 2.04
CA TYR A 167 -3.29 -15.04 2.70
C TYR A 167 -3.19 -13.82 3.65
N MET A 168 -3.69 -12.65 3.23
CA MET A 168 -3.81 -11.45 4.08
C MET A 168 -5.24 -11.19 4.54
N ASN A 169 -6.24 -11.72 3.83
CA ASN A 169 -7.67 -11.64 4.14
C ASN A 169 -8.17 -10.20 4.40
N PRO A 170 -8.00 -9.27 3.44
CA PRO A 170 -8.47 -7.90 3.59
C PRO A 170 -10.01 -7.82 3.62
N ASN A 171 -10.54 -6.78 4.28
CA ASN A 171 -11.99 -6.53 4.26
C ASN A 171 -12.43 -5.91 2.92
N TYR A 172 -11.63 -4.98 2.40
CA TYR A 172 -11.88 -4.25 1.16
C TYR A 172 -10.64 -4.22 0.26
N VAL A 173 -10.86 -4.28 -1.05
CA VAL A 173 -9.80 -4.25 -2.06
C VAL A 173 -10.10 -3.19 -3.10
N VAL A 174 -9.15 -2.29 -3.34
CA VAL A 174 -9.19 -1.25 -4.38
C VAL A 174 -8.26 -1.63 -5.52
N LEU A 175 -8.80 -1.85 -6.72
CA LEU A 175 -8.05 -2.26 -7.90
C LEU A 175 -8.14 -1.24 -9.03
N ASN A 176 -7.02 -1.01 -9.73
CA ASN A 176 -7.02 -0.26 -10.98
C ASN A 176 -7.67 -1.08 -12.09
N ARG A 177 -8.82 -0.64 -12.60
CA ARG A 177 -9.55 -1.33 -13.68
C ARG A 177 -8.89 -1.20 -15.03
N ASP A 178 -8.12 -0.13 -15.24
CA ASP A 178 -7.46 0.13 -16.51
C ASP A 178 -6.10 -0.55 -16.61
N ASP A 179 -5.63 -1.20 -15.53
CA ASP A 179 -4.38 -1.96 -15.56
C ASP A 179 -4.57 -3.32 -16.25
N GLU A 180 -3.64 -3.70 -17.12
CA GLU A 180 -3.71 -4.95 -17.89
C GLU A 180 -3.78 -6.21 -16.98
N TRP A 181 -3.26 -6.13 -15.75
CA TRP A 181 -3.30 -7.21 -14.78
C TRP A 181 -4.55 -7.20 -13.89
N TYR A 182 -5.51 -6.28 -14.11
CA TYR A 182 -6.74 -6.18 -13.33
C TYR A 182 -7.42 -7.54 -13.13
N GLU A 183 -7.69 -8.27 -14.21
CA GLU A 183 -8.34 -9.58 -14.18
C GLU A 183 -7.57 -10.61 -13.34
N PHE A 184 -6.23 -10.54 -13.36
CA PHE A 184 -5.40 -11.45 -12.59
C PHE A 184 -5.55 -11.21 -11.07
N PHE A 185 -5.63 -9.95 -10.66
CA PHE A 185 -5.79 -9.56 -9.25
C PHE A 185 -7.24 -9.75 -8.80
N ALA A 186 -8.22 -9.31 -9.59
CA ALA A 186 -9.65 -9.43 -9.28
C ALA A 186 -10.04 -10.89 -8.97
N LYS A 187 -9.59 -11.85 -9.80
CA LYS A 187 -9.86 -13.29 -9.59
C LYS A 187 -9.23 -13.88 -8.32
N ARG A 188 -8.29 -13.18 -7.69
CA ARG A 188 -7.57 -13.62 -6.48
C ARG A 188 -7.94 -12.82 -5.24
N SER A 189 -8.66 -11.72 -5.42
CA SER A 189 -9.12 -10.88 -4.32
C SER A 189 -10.19 -11.58 -3.51
N VAL A 190 -10.16 -11.36 -2.20
CA VAL A 190 -11.23 -11.67 -1.28
C VAL A 190 -11.69 -10.38 -0.60
N GLY A 191 -12.84 -10.42 0.07
CA GLY A 191 -13.49 -9.22 0.60
C GLY A 191 -14.29 -8.49 -0.48
N VAL A 192 -14.73 -7.29 -0.16
CA VAL A 192 -15.47 -6.44 -1.12
C VAL A 192 -14.46 -5.79 -2.05
N VAL A 193 -14.65 -5.97 -3.37
CA VAL A 193 -13.77 -5.41 -4.40
C VAL A 193 -14.41 -4.16 -4.98
N SER A 194 -13.63 -3.10 -5.06
CA SER A 194 -13.96 -1.85 -5.75
C SER A 194 -12.86 -1.49 -6.73
N THR A 195 -13.25 -0.77 -7.76
CA THR A 195 -12.41 -0.47 -8.91
C THR A 195 -12.29 1.02 -9.14
N TYR A 196 -11.13 1.45 -9.64
CA TYR A 196 -10.91 2.83 -10.05
C TYR A 196 -10.26 2.90 -11.42
N GLY A 197 -10.47 4.02 -12.13
CA GLY A 197 -9.88 4.26 -13.45
C GLY A 197 -10.74 5.16 -14.33
N GLN A 198 -10.35 5.37 -15.57
CA GLN A 198 -11.12 6.09 -16.60
C GLN A 198 -12.20 5.21 -17.25
N SER A 199 -12.09 3.88 -17.14
CA SER A 199 -13.12 2.96 -17.61
C SER A 199 -14.51 3.33 -17.10
N LYS A 200 -15.52 3.21 -17.98
CA LYS A 200 -16.93 3.42 -17.62
C LYS A 200 -17.45 2.46 -16.56
N GLN A 201 -16.75 1.35 -16.36
CA GLN A 201 -17.10 0.29 -15.42
C GLN A 201 -16.35 0.42 -14.08
N SER A 202 -15.56 1.49 -13.89
CA SER A 202 -14.90 1.76 -12.61
C SER A 202 -15.89 2.33 -11.59
N ASP A 203 -15.85 1.82 -10.36
CA ASP A 203 -16.69 2.31 -9.25
C ASP A 203 -16.30 3.74 -8.84
N VAL A 204 -14.99 4.01 -8.80
CA VAL A 204 -14.40 5.35 -8.74
C VAL A 204 -13.91 5.74 -10.12
N ARG A 205 -14.74 6.47 -10.87
CA ARG A 205 -14.41 6.82 -12.25
C ARG A 205 -13.77 8.20 -12.38
N ILE A 206 -12.64 8.24 -13.07
CA ILE A 206 -11.92 9.45 -13.46
C ILE A 206 -12.49 9.95 -14.79
N ALA A 207 -12.82 11.24 -14.88
CA ALA A 207 -13.23 11.87 -16.13
C ALA A 207 -12.82 13.35 -16.20
N GLY A 208 -12.70 13.88 -17.42
CA GLY A 208 -12.47 15.32 -17.65
C GLY A 208 -11.13 15.82 -17.12
N VAL A 209 -10.06 15.03 -17.25
CA VAL A 209 -8.74 15.38 -16.75
C VAL A 209 -8.15 16.55 -17.53
N LYS A 210 -7.69 17.58 -16.81
CA LYS A 210 -6.89 18.69 -17.32
C LYS A 210 -5.61 18.76 -16.50
N GLN A 211 -4.47 18.72 -17.17
CA GLN A 211 -3.15 18.73 -16.54
C GLN A 211 -2.50 20.10 -16.72
N SER A 212 -1.82 20.57 -15.69
CA SER A 212 -0.93 21.74 -15.71
C SER A 212 0.38 21.41 -15.00
N MET A 213 1.34 22.32 -15.02
CA MET A 213 2.59 22.18 -14.25
C MET A 213 2.31 22.24 -12.74
N ASP A 214 1.34 23.06 -12.32
CA ASP A 214 0.99 23.28 -10.91
C ASP A 214 0.00 22.26 -10.34
N GLY A 215 -0.38 21.24 -11.12
CA GLY A 215 -1.31 20.23 -10.65
C GLY A 215 -2.19 19.61 -11.74
N SER A 216 -3.30 19.01 -11.30
CA SER A 216 -4.29 18.40 -12.19
C SER A 216 -5.70 18.59 -11.65
N SER A 217 -6.63 18.93 -12.53
CA SER A 217 -8.07 19.00 -12.24
C SER A 217 -8.83 17.94 -13.01
N PHE A 218 -9.85 17.36 -12.40
CA PHE A 218 -10.62 16.25 -12.95
C PHE A 218 -11.96 16.13 -12.23
N SER A 219 -12.77 15.16 -12.63
CA SER A 219 -13.95 14.76 -11.89
C SER A 219 -13.85 13.31 -11.44
N LEU A 220 -14.29 13.05 -10.21
CA LEU A 220 -14.49 11.73 -9.66
C LEU A 220 -15.98 11.44 -9.64
N GLN A 221 -16.39 10.40 -10.35
CA GLN A 221 -17.69 9.78 -10.10
C GLN A 221 -17.51 8.83 -8.92
N LEU A 222 -18.16 9.15 -7.81
CA LEU A 222 -18.19 8.36 -6.59
C LEU A 222 -19.65 7.91 -6.41
N ASP A 223 -19.91 6.63 -6.62
CA ASP A 223 -21.28 6.09 -6.67
C ASP A 223 -22.14 6.85 -7.70
N SER A 224 -23.31 7.35 -7.30
CA SER A 224 -24.18 8.17 -8.14
C SER A 224 -23.77 9.65 -8.23
N HIS A 225 -22.76 10.10 -7.48
CA HIS A 225 -22.40 11.52 -7.39
C HIS A 225 -21.12 11.87 -8.13
N LYS A 226 -21.18 12.96 -8.88
CA LYS A 226 -20.00 13.55 -9.52
C LYS A 226 -19.39 14.63 -8.62
N GLN A 227 -18.11 14.51 -8.32
CA GLN A 227 -17.33 15.48 -7.55
C GLN A 227 -16.26 16.10 -8.44
N ALA A 228 -16.19 17.43 -8.47
CA ALA A 228 -15.05 18.11 -9.06
C ALA A 228 -13.86 17.99 -8.11
N ALA A 229 -12.70 17.57 -8.62
CA ALA A 229 -11.51 17.30 -7.84
C ALA A 229 -10.28 18.00 -8.44
N SER A 230 -9.32 18.33 -7.59
CA SER A 230 -8.03 18.89 -7.98
C SER A 230 -6.95 18.42 -7.04
N ILE A 231 -5.77 18.12 -7.58
CA ILE A 231 -4.55 17.81 -6.84
C ILE A 231 -3.47 18.80 -7.24
N GLN A 232 -2.53 19.06 -6.33
CA GLN A 232 -1.40 19.99 -6.57
C GLN A 232 -0.22 19.29 -7.27
N LEU A 233 -0.36 18.00 -7.56
CA LEU A 233 0.67 17.21 -8.22
C LEU A 233 0.35 17.04 -9.71
N PRO A 234 1.29 17.35 -10.62
CA PRO A 234 1.06 17.19 -12.04
C PRO A 234 1.03 15.71 -12.45
N GLY A 235 0.51 15.46 -13.64
CA GLY A 235 0.57 14.14 -14.29
C GLY A 235 -0.63 13.25 -14.04
N LEU A 236 -1.10 12.61 -15.13
CA LEU A 236 -2.23 11.67 -15.12
C LEU A 236 -2.04 10.53 -14.10
N PHE A 237 -0.81 10.02 -13.92
CA PHE A 237 -0.54 8.97 -12.94
C PHE A 237 -0.87 9.40 -11.50
N ASN A 238 -0.73 10.69 -11.16
CA ASN A 238 -1.13 11.20 -9.85
C ASN A 238 -2.64 11.32 -9.70
N VAL A 239 -3.36 11.57 -10.81
CA VAL A 239 -4.84 11.46 -10.83
C VAL A 239 -5.28 10.02 -10.53
N TYR A 240 -4.61 9.01 -11.10
CA TYR A 240 -4.87 7.60 -10.73
C TYR A 240 -4.55 7.31 -9.27
N ASN A 241 -3.43 7.82 -8.74
CA ASN A 241 -3.07 7.64 -7.33
C ASN A 241 -4.12 8.27 -6.39
N ALA A 242 -4.65 9.44 -6.76
CA ALA A 242 -5.71 10.13 -6.03
C ALA A 242 -7.06 9.38 -6.12
N ALA A 243 -7.40 8.80 -7.27
CA ALA A 243 -8.60 7.97 -7.44
C ALA A 243 -8.53 6.67 -6.62
N ALA A 244 -7.36 6.03 -6.56
CA ALA A 244 -7.13 4.91 -5.64
C ALA A 244 -7.40 5.30 -4.18
N ALA A 245 -6.90 6.46 -3.74
CA ALA A 245 -7.16 6.98 -2.41
C ALA A 245 -8.66 7.29 -2.19
N ALA A 246 -9.35 7.83 -3.19
CA ALA A 246 -10.80 8.06 -3.12
C ALA A 246 -11.60 6.75 -2.92
N GLY A 247 -11.18 5.64 -3.54
CA GLY A 247 -11.77 4.32 -3.31
C GLY A 247 -11.63 3.84 -1.87
N VAL A 248 -10.51 4.15 -1.22
CA VAL A 248 -10.34 3.94 0.23
C VAL A 248 -11.31 4.81 1.02
N GLY A 249 -11.44 6.08 0.65
CA GLY A 249 -12.34 7.03 1.32
C GLY A 249 -13.80 6.61 1.27
N GLN A 250 -14.28 6.10 0.12
CA GLN A 250 -15.64 5.58 -0.02
C GLN A 250 -15.91 4.41 0.94
N TRP A 251 -15.00 3.43 1.01
CA TRP A 251 -15.15 2.30 1.94
C TRP A 251 -15.23 2.74 3.39
N LEU A 252 -14.46 3.76 3.77
CA LEU A 252 -14.43 4.30 5.12
C LEU A 252 -15.60 5.26 5.42
N GLY A 253 -16.53 5.44 4.48
CA GLY A 253 -17.72 6.26 4.66
C GLY A 253 -17.45 7.76 4.63
N LEU A 254 -16.32 8.20 4.04
CA LEU A 254 -16.05 9.62 3.84
C LEU A 254 -17.00 10.21 2.81
N SER A 255 -17.50 11.42 3.05
CA SER A 255 -18.29 12.13 2.05
C SER A 255 -17.42 12.52 0.84
N GLY A 256 -18.05 12.69 -0.33
CA GLY A 256 -17.35 13.16 -1.53
C GLY A 256 -16.59 14.48 -1.31
N SER A 257 -17.13 15.38 -0.47
CA SER A 257 -16.47 16.63 -0.11
C SER A 257 -15.25 16.42 0.80
N GLN A 258 -15.32 15.51 1.78
CA GLN A 258 -14.16 15.14 2.61
C GLN A 258 -13.05 14.51 1.77
N ILE A 259 -13.41 13.62 0.83
CA ILE A 259 -12.46 12.98 -0.09
C ILE A 259 -11.74 14.05 -0.92
N VAL A 260 -12.47 14.89 -1.66
CA VAL A 260 -11.86 15.91 -2.53
C VAL A 260 -11.03 16.92 -1.73
N LYS A 261 -11.54 17.39 -0.58
CA LYS A 261 -10.81 18.32 0.30
C LYS A 261 -9.48 17.71 0.72
N GLY A 262 -9.50 16.44 1.12
CA GLY A 262 -8.33 15.70 1.57
C GLY A 262 -7.30 15.46 0.49
N LEU A 263 -7.73 15.06 -0.72
CA LEU A 263 -6.84 14.89 -1.87
C LEU A 263 -6.11 16.18 -2.24
N LYS A 264 -6.78 17.34 -2.10
CA LYS A 264 -6.18 18.65 -2.39
C LYS A 264 -5.08 19.06 -1.40
N GLN A 265 -5.06 18.50 -0.18
CA GLN A 265 -4.07 18.85 0.86
C GLN A 265 -2.66 18.34 0.57
N LEU A 266 -2.50 17.38 -0.35
CA LEU A 266 -1.18 16.86 -0.66
C LEU A 266 -0.47 17.78 -1.66
N GLU A 267 0.43 18.61 -1.13
CA GLU A 267 1.22 19.59 -1.88
C GLU A 267 2.48 18.99 -2.50
N LEU A 268 3.19 18.17 -1.72
CA LEU A 268 4.50 17.67 -2.08
C LEU A 268 4.66 16.20 -1.66
N ILE A 269 5.49 15.49 -2.41
CA ILE A 269 5.92 14.14 -2.09
C ILE A 269 7.44 14.15 -2.02
N PRO A 270 8.03 13.95 -0.82
CA PRO A 270 9.48 13.95 -0.67
C PRO A 270 10.18 13.04 -1.67
N GLY A 271 11.15 13.59 -2.41
CA GLY A 271 11.91 12.90 -3.46
C GLY A 271 11.11 12.46 -4.69
N ARG A 272 9.89 12.97 -4.93
CA ARG A 272 9.13 12.71 -6.16
C ARG A 272 8.59 13.99 -6.79
N MET A 273 9.25 14.43 -7.86
CA MET A 273 8.94 15.69 -8.56
C MET A 273 8.95 16.90 -7.61
N GLU A 274 9.91 16.94 -6.70
CA GLU A 274 10.19 18.16 -5.95
C GLU A 274 10.78 19.19 -6.92
N PRO A 275 10.20 20.40 -7.01
CA PRO A 275 10.85 21.49 -7.71
C PRO A 275 12.20 21.75 -7.01
N ILE A 276 13.28 21.73 -7.78
CA ILE A 276 14.59 22.14 -7.29
C ILE A 276 14.58 23.66 -7.36
N GLU A 277 14.59 24.32 -6.20
CA GLU A 277 14.85 25.75 -6.14
C GLU A 277 16.33 25.97 -6.50
N GLU A 278 16.59 26.74 -7.57
CA GLU A 278 17.92 27.23 -7.95
C GLU A 278 18.33 28.44 -7.08
#